data_AF-A0ABD5MMC9-F1
#
_entry.id   AF-A0ABD5MMC9-F1
#
_cell.length_a   1.000
_cell.length_b   1.000
_cell.length_c   1.000
_cell.angle_alpha   90.00
_cell.angle_beta   90.00
_cell.angle_gamma   90.00
#
_symmetry.space_group_name_H-M   'P 1'
#
loop_
_entity.id
_entity.type
_entity.pdbx_description
1 polymer ?
#
loop_
_entity_poly.entity_id
_entity_poly.type
_entity_poly.pdbx_seq_one_letter_code
_entity_poly.pdbx_strand_id
1 'polypeptide(L)'
;MIDRLEKEVDMLERHLQVLRMVIENEPIGIVKMSNETGYPHHKVRYSLRVLEEENLIEPSSQGAITTERTAEFVEELDGKIDEIVDKIGGMRIEDAPELEG
;
A
#
# COMPACT_ATOMS: atom_id res chain seq x y z
N MET A 1 -16.85 -11.99 -0.60
CA MET A 1 -15.67 -12.18 0.30
C MET A 1 -14.39 -11.82 -0.46
N ILE A 2 -14.18 -12.39 -1.64
CA ILE A 2 -13.07 -12.02 -2.53
C ILE A 2 -13.13 -10.53 -2.93
N ASP A 3 -14.30 -9.99 -3.29
CA ASP A 3 -14.43 -8.55 -3.62
C ASP A 3 -14.04 -7.59 -2.48
N ARG A 4 -14.08 -8.07 -1.23
CA ARG A 4 -13.59 -7.28 -0.10
C ARG A 4 -12.08 -7.28 -0.09
N LEU A 5 -11.45 -8.45 -0.28
CA LEU A 5 -10.00 -8.57 -0.38
C LEU A 5 -9.45 -7.75 -1.54
N GLU A 6 -10.07 -7.79 -2.72
CA GLU A 6 -9.68 -6.96 -3.87
C GLU A 6 -9.68 -5.48 -3.52
N LYS A 7 -10.71 -4.98 -2.84
CA LYS A 7 -10.76 -3.60 -2.37
C LYS A 7 -9.65 -3.26 -1.37
N GLU A 8 -9.31 -4.18 -0.46
CA GLU A 8 -8.18 -3.97 0.45
C GLU A 8 -6.85 -3.90 -0.31
N VAL A 9 -6.67 -4.74 -1.35
CA VAL A 9 -5.49 -4.72 -2.22
C VAL A 9 -5.39 -3.40 -2.99
N ASP A 10 -6.48 -2.92 -3.59
CA ASP A 10 -6.52 -1.61 -4.28
C ASP A 10 -6.18 -0.44 -3.34
N MET A 11 -6.57 -0.56 -2.07
CA MET A 11 -6.22 0.45 -1.06
C MET A 11 -4.74 0.39 -0.69
N LEU A 12 -4.20 -0.80 -0.49
CA LEU A 12 -2.78 -1.01 -0.20
C LEU A 12 -1.89 -0.54 -1.36
N GLU A 13 -2.23 -0.88 -2.61
CA GLU A 13 -1.51 -0.42 -3.80
C GLU A 13 -1.38 1.10 -3.81
N ARG A 14 -2.50 1.81 -3.57
CA ARG A 14 -2.49 3.27 -3.49
C ARG A 14 -1.58 3.76 -2.36
N HIS A 15 -1.64 3.13 -1.18
CA HIS A 15 -0.80 3.53 -0.04
C HIS A 15 0.69 3.38 -0.36
N LEU A 16 1.08 2.26 -0.98
CA LEU A 16 2.46 2.02 -1.41
C LEU A 16 2.90 2.98 -2.53
N GLN A 17 2.01 3.31 -3.47
CA GLN A 17 2.30 4.31 -4.49
C GLN A 17 2.52 5.70 -3.88
N VAL A 18 1.72 6.09 -2.89
CA VAL A 18 1.93 7.36 -2.16
C VAL A 18 3.23 7.33 -1.37
N LEU A 19 3.56 6.22 -0.70
CA LEU A 19 4.83 6.07 0.02
C LEU A 19 6.03 6.20 -0.93
N ARG A 20 5.98 5.56 -2.11
CA ARG A 20 7.01 5.67 -3.14
C ARG A 20 7.21 7.12 -3.57
N MET A 21 6.13 7.88 -3.77
CA MET A 21 6.22 9.30 -4.12
C MET A 21 6.94 10.11 -3.04
N VAL A 22 6.72 9.80 -1.75
CA VAL A 22 7.43 10.45 -0.64
C VAL A 22 8.92 10.10 -0.68
N ILE A 23 9.26 8.82 -0.77
CA ILE A 23 10.65 8.34 -0.85
C ILE A 23 11.43 9.03 -1.99
N GLU A 24 10.80 9.18 -3.15
CA GLU A 24 11.47 9.71 -4.35
C GLU A 24 11.55 11.25 -4.39
N ASN A 25 10.65 11.95 -3.70
CA ASN A 25 10.43 13.39 -3.91
C ASN A 25 10.32 14.22 -2.64
N GLU A 26 10.63 13.66 -1.46
CA GLU A 26 10.52 14.38 -0.20
C GLU A 26 11.36 15.68 -0.18
N PRO A 27 10.83 16.76 0.42
CA PRO A 27 9.47 16.91 0.93
C PRO A 27 8.43 17.07 -0.21
N ILE A 28 7.30 16.37 -0.12
CA ILE A 28 6.24 16.42 -1.14
C ILE A 28 4.84 16.64 -0.55
N GLY A 29 4.10 17.56 -1.16
CA GLY A 29 2.73 17.89 -0.75
C GLY A 29 1.65 17.06 -1.45
N ILE A 30 0.48 16.98 -0.81
CA ILE A 30 -0.72 16.28 -1.29
C ILE A 30 -1.16 16.70 -2.70
N VAL A 31 -0.97 17.97 -3.07
CA VAL A 31 -1.37 18.48 -4.39
C VAL A 31 -0.51 17.88 -5.49
N LYS A 32 0.82 17.87 -5.29
CA LYS A 32 1.75 17.29 -6.26
C LYS A 32 1.51 15.79 -6.42
N MET A 33 1.36 15.05 -5.31
CA MET A 33 1.03 13.62 -5.36
C MET A 33 -0.25 13.34 -6.14
N SER A 34 -1.32 14.12 -5.90
CA SER A 34 -2.60 13.94 -6.57
C SER A 34 -2.48 14.14 -8.09
N ASN A 35 -1.68 15.13 -8.52
CA ASN A 35 -1.44 15.39 -9.94
C ASN A 35 -0.61 14.28 -10.60
N GLU A 36 0.44 13.79 -9.93
CA GLU A 36 1.35 12.77 -10.48
C GLU A 36 0.72 11.37 -10.50
N THR A 37 -0.05 11.01 -9.46
CA THR A 37 -0.69 9.69 -9.34
C THR A 37 -2.06 9.61 -10.01
N GLY A 38 -2.71 10.75 -10.25
CA GLY A 38 -4.11 10.82 -10.69
C GLY A 38 -5.14 10.51 -9.59
N TYR A 39 -4.71 10.19 -8.37
CA TYR A 39 -5.65 9.94 -7.27
C TYR A 39 -6.31 11.22 -6.78
N PRO A 40 -7.61 11.20 -6.42
CA PRO A 40 -8.27 12.32 -5.77
C PRO A 40 -7.59 12.72 -4.45
N HIS A 41 -7.56 14.02 -4.13
CA HIS A 41 -6.94 14.53 -2.90
C HIS A 41 -7.37 13.78 -1.63
N HIS A 42 -8.66 13.46 -1.46
CA HIS A 42 -9.12 12.77 -0.24
C HIS A 42 -8.52 11.36 -0.11
N LYS A 43 -8.25 10.66 -1.22
CA LYS A 43 -7.59 9.35 -1.21
C LYS A 43 -6.09 9.45 -0.92
N VAL A 44 -5.42 10.46 -1.48
CA VAL A 44 -4.02 10.75 -1.16
C VAL A 44 -3.88 11.12 0.32
N ARG A 45 -4.75 12.00 0.82
CA ARG A 45 -4.80 12.38 2.25
C ARG A 45 -4.97 11.17 3.15
N TYR A 46 -5.92 10.30 2.83
CA TYR A 46 -6.14 9.08 3.59
C TYR A 46 -4.89 8.19 3.60
N SER A 47 -4.21 8.08 2.47
CA SER A 47 -2.96 7.32 2.37
C SER A 47 -1.84 7.91 3.22
N LEU A 48 -1.65 9.24 3.18
CA LEU A 48 -0.68 9.90 4.03
C LEU A 48 -0.95 9.67 5.52
N ARG A 49 -2.22 9.75 5.93
CA ARG A 49 -2.60 9.47 7.31
C ARG A 49 -2.24 8.04 7.73
N VAL A 50 -2.55 7.05 6.90
CA VAL A 50 -2.22 5.65 7.20
C VAL A 50 -0.71 5.46 7.32
N LEU A 51 0.08 6.03 6.41
CA LEU A 51 1.53 5.96 6.45
C LEU A 51 2.13 6.66 7.68
N GLU A 52 1.53 7.78 8.11
CA GLU A 52 1.90 8.50 9.34
C GLU A 52 1.56 7.68 10.59
N GLU A 53 0.38 7.04 10.65
CA GLU A 53 -0.04 6.15 11.74
C GLU A 53 0.91 4.94 11.89
N GLU A 54 1.48 4.45 10.79
CA GLU A 54 2.50 3.38 10.77
C GLU A 54 3.93 3.90 11.04
N ASN A 55 4.09 5.22 11.27
CA ASN A 55 5.37 5.90 11.47
C ASN A 55 6.34 5.71 10.29
N LEU A 56 5.82 5.59 9.07
CA LEU A 56 6.59 5.50 7.84
C LEU A 56 6.83 6.87 7.19
N ILE A 57 6.04 7.88 7.56
CA ILE A 57 6.24 9.26 7.15
C ILE A 57 5.89 10.19 8.32
N GLU A 58 6.29 11.45 8.22
CA GLU A 58 5.88 12.51 9.12
C GLU A 58 5.57 13.81 8.36
N PRO A 59 4.71 14.69 8.91
CA PRO A 59 4.39 15.98 8.29
C PRO A 59 5.52 17.00 8.48
N SER A 60 5.86 17.73 7.42
CA SER A 60 6.71 18.92 7.48
C SER A 60 5.99 20.16 6.95
N SER A 61 6.61 21.34 7.09
CA SER A 61 6.08 22.59 6.54
C SER A 61 6.02 22.62 5.01
N GLN A 62 6.78 21.75 4.31
CA GLN A 62 6.85 21.69 2.85
C GLN A 62 6.17 20.44 2.25
N GLY A 63 5.68 19.52 3.08
CA GLY A 63 5.11 18.26 2.63
C GLY A 63 5.45 17.08 3.55
N ALA A 64 5.03 15.89 3.17
CA ALA A 64 5.43 14.67 3.86
C ALA A 64 6.91 14.35 3.58
N ILE A 65 7.59 13.84 4.61
CA ILE A 65 8.94 13.28 4.55
C ILE A 65 8.92 11.87 5.18
N THR A 66 9.86 11.02 4.82
CA THR A 66 10.09 9.70 5.38
C THR A 66 10.65 9.79 6.79
N THR A 67 10.53 8.68 7.53
CA THR A 67 11.16 8.52 8.84
C THR A 67 12.31 7.52 8.73
N GLU A 68 13.06 7.34 9.82
CA GLU A 68 14.11 6.32 9.89
C GLU A 68 13.57 4.88 9.68
N ARG A 69 12.27 4.64 9.94
CA ARG A 69 11.64 3.32 9.78
C ARG A 69 11.29 2.97 8.34
N THR A 70 11.27 3.96 7.45
CA THR A 70 10.82 3.76 6.07
C THR A 70 11.73 2.80 5.31
N ALA A 71 13.04 2.92 5.49
CA ALA A 71 14.02 2.05 4.83
C ALA A 71 13.85 0.58 5.27
N GLU A 72 13.78 0.32 6.58
CA GLU A 72 13.55 -1.01 7.14
C GLU A 72 12.23 -1.62 6.63
N PHE A 73 11.15 -0.84 6.61
CA PHE A 73 9.87 -1.30 6.08
C PHE A 73 9.96 -1.73 4.60
N VAL A 74 10.67 -0.96 3.78
CA VAL A 74 10.84 -1.28 2.35
C VAL A 74 11.70 -2.52 2.16
N GLU A 75 12.77 -2.68 2.93
CA GLU A 75 13.61 -3.88 2.89
C GLU A 75 12.84 -5.16 3.25
N GLU A 76 11.89 -5.07 4.18
CA GLU A 76 11.04 -6.20 4.59
C GLU A 76 9.83 -6.44 3.68
N LEU A 77 9.45 -5.46 2.85
CA LEU A 77 8.18 -5.46 2.13
C LEU A 77 8.07 -6.63 1.14
N ASP A 78 9.12 -6.86 0.35
CA ASP A 78 9.12 -7.91 -0.67
C ASP A 78 8.91 -9.30 -0.04
N GLY A 79 9.60 -9.58 1.08
CA GLY A 79 9.43 -10.83 1.82
C GLY A 79 8.02 -11.00 2.39
N LYS A 80 7.42 -9.94 2.94
CA LYS A 80 6.03 -9.98 3.42
C LYS A 80 5.03 -10.22 2.28
N ILE A 81 5.28 -9.66 1.10
CA ILE A 81 4.45 -9.88 -0.08
C ILE A 81 4.55 -11.34 -0.53
N ASP A 82 5.75 -11.90 -0.61
CA ASP A 82 5.97 -13.29 -1.00
C ASP A 82 5.22 -14.27 -0.07
N GLU A 83 5.30 -14.07 1.25
CA GLU A 83 4.56 -14.86 2.23
C GLU A 83 3.03 -14.79 2.02
N ILE A 84 2.50 -13.61 1.67
CA ILE A 84 1.07 -13.42 1.39
C ILE A 84 0.68 -14.13 0.09
N VAL A 85 1.50 -14.01 -0.96
CA VAL A 85 1.27 -14.65 -2.26
C VAL A 85 1.21 -16.17 -2.10
N ASP A 86 2.17 -16.76 -1.38
CA ASP A 86 2.20 -18.20 -1.11
C ASP A 86 0.95 -18.65 -0.35
N LYS A 87 0.57 -17.90 0.68
CA LYS A 87 -0.62 -18.20 1.48
C LYS A 87 -1.90 -18.14 0.66
N ILE A 88 -2.08 -17.11 -0.18
CA ILE A 88 -3.24 -16.98 -1.07
C ILE A 88 -3.22 -18.09 -2.14
N GLY A 89 -2.05 -18.39 -2.71
CA GLY A 89 -1.86 -19.45 -3.69
C GLY A 89 -2.30 -20.82 -3.16
N GLY A 90 -1.96 -21.12 -1.90
CA GLY A 90 -2.37 -22.37 -1.23
C GLY A 90 -3.86 -22.47 -0.91
N MET A 91 -4.66 -21.41 -1.07
CA MET A 91 -6.11 -21.45 -0.86
C MET A 91 -6.89 -21.93 -2.10
N ARG A 92 -6.20 -22.21 -3.22
CA ARG A 92 -6.83 -22.75 -4.43
C ARG A 92 -7.47 -24.09 -4.16
N ILE A 93 -8.68 -24.28 -4.69
CA ILE A 93 -9.39 -25.55 -4.62
C ILE A 93 -9.12 -26.27 -5.93
N GLU A 94 -8.13 -27.16 -5.95
CA GLU A 94 -7.71 -27.87 -7.18
C GLU A 94 -8.42 -29.20 -7.39
N ASP A 95 -9.18 -29.70 -6.41
CA ASP A 95 -10.01 -30.90 -6.54
C ASP A 95 -11.40 -30.63 -5.95
N ALA A 96 -12.36 -30.23 -6.79
CA ALA A 96 -13.75 -30.46 -6.47
C ALA A 96 -14.00 -31.95 -6.71
N PRO A 97 -14.31 -32.79 -5.69
CA PRO A 97 -14.78 -34.13 -5.95
C PRO A 97 -15.98 -33.99 -6.88
N GLU A 98 -15.94 -34.74 -7.98
CA GLU A 98 -17.07 -34.87 -8.91
C GLU A 98 -18.31 -35.07 -8.05
N LEU A 99 -19.24 -34.12 -8.09
CA LEU A 99 -20.51 -34.25 -7.41
C LEU A 99 -21.21 -35.43 -8.07
N GLU A 100 -21.05 -36.62 -7.48
CA GLU A 100 -21.75 -37.83 -7.93
C GLU A 100 -23.24 -37.51 -7.94
N GLY A 101 -23.83 -37.61 -9.15
CA GLY A 101 -25.23 -37.31 -9.43
C GLY A 101 -26.19 -38.39 -8.95
#